data_AF-D3NZ85-F1
#
_entry.id   AF-D3NZ85-F1
#
_cell.length_a   1.000
_cell.length_b   1.000
_cell.length_c   1.000
_cell.angle_alpha   90.00
_cell.angle_beta   90.00
_cell.angle_gamma   90.00
#
_symmetry.space_group_name_H-M   'P 1'
#
loop_
_entity.id
_entity.type
_entity.pdbx_description
1 polymer ?
#
loop_
_entity_poly.entity_id
_entity_poly.type
_entity_poly.pdbx_seq_one_letter_code
_entity_poly.pdbx_strand_id
1 'polypeptide(L)'
;MSQENFSLTDEEKKKFDEDGYIGPFTLYQPDEVAEMYGKVRPQLFDRTHAPYDAPPEVAITNYDRHLDIDALTRHVFRKEIVHRVRSILGPDVICWRTEFIPKYPGDAGTDWHQADTFGHGSGKPQLLWPENEEFGGAINVWTGITDATEANGCMQFIPGSHRTMNYDESLGMDYDPAAYKGRIKGGHLRGFLGYDYTDLQKDKNWSPDEKAAVPITMKAGQFVIFRSMLMHASLPNTTQDKMRLGLVARYVPGRVRVYPDTDFVKEFGGEYSLDKFGVVQVAGTYTHETNRVTSRSLSGMDMAPLVSL
;
A
#
# COMPACT_ATOMS: atom_id res chain seq x y z
N MET A 1 -5.98 28.07 18.73
CA MET A 1 -6.59 27.33 17.60
C MET A 1 -6.66 25.89 18.05
N SER A 2 -7.84 25.29 18.16
CA SER A 2 -7.95 23.86 18.50
C SER A 2 -7.16 23.07 17.46
N GLN A 3 -6.19 22.26 17.89
CA GLN A 3 -5.55 21.31 16.98
C GLN A 3 -6.65 20.41 16.42
N GLU A 4 -6.83 20.40 15.10
CA GLU A 4 -7.79 19.52 14.45
C GLU A 4 -7.38 18.07 14.71
N ASN A 5 -8.18 17.36 15.52
CA ASN A 5 -7.99 15.97 15.85
C ASN A 5 -8.78 15.12 14.86
N PHE A 6 -8.11 14.16 14.22
CA PHE A 6 -8.67 13.27 13.21
C PHE A 6 -8.57 11.80 13.65
N SER A 7 -8.32 11.55 14.94
CA SER A 7 -8.22 10.20 15.50
C SER A 7 -9.53 9.44 15.32
N LEU A 8 -9.44 8.11 15.21
CA LEU A 8 -10.63 7.27 15.10
C LEU A 8 -11.45 7.33 16.40
N THR A 9 -12.77 7.39 16.29
CA THR A 9 -13.66 7.21 17.45
C THR A 9 -13.61 5.78 17.96
N ASP A 10 -14.18 5.52 19.13
CA ASP A 10 -14.27 4.15 19.67
C ASP A 10 -15.11 3.24 18.77
N GLU A 11 -16.19 3.76 18.17
CA GLU A 11 -17.00 3.04 17.18
C GLU A 11 -16.23 2.75 15.90
N GLU A 12 -15.45 3.71 15.39
CA GLU A 12 -14.64 3.52 14.19
C GLU A 12 -13.52 2.49 14.42
N LYS A 13 -12.87 2.50 15.60
CA LYS A 13 -11.89 1.48 15.98
C LYS A 13 -12.53 0.10 16.07
N LYS A 14 -13.69 0.00 16.72
CA LYS A 14 -14.43 -1.27 16.80
C LYS A 14 -14.77 -1.82 15.42
N LYS A 15 -15.26 -0.97 14.52
CA LYS A 15 -15.55 -1.35 13.13
C LYS A 15 -14.29 -1.78 12.38
N PHE A 16 -13.18 -1.06 12.54
CA PHE A 16 -11.90 -1.43 11.95
C PHE A 16 -11.40 -2.80 12.45
N ASP A 17 -11.57 -3.07 13.75
CA ASP A 17 -11.19 -4.36 14.32
C ASP A 17 -12.11 -5.49 13.86
N GLU A 18 -13.41 -5.25 13.68
CA GLU A 18 -14.37 -6.23 13.17
C GLU A 18 -14.14 -6.54 11.69
N ASP A 19 -14.11 -5.50 10.85
CA ASP A 19 -14.11 -5.60 9.39
C ASP A 19 -12.70 -5.70 8.80
N GLY A 20 -11.68 -5.18 9.48
CA GLY A 20 -10.30 -5.05 9.00
C GLY A 20 -10.04 -3.84 8.10
N TYR A 21 -11.05 -2.99 7.89
CA TYR A 21 -10.96 -1.74 7.15
C TYR A 21 -11.92 -0.67 7.70
N ILE A 22 -11.64 0.59 7.41
CA ILE A 22 -12.46 1.74 7.80
C ILE A 22 -12.34 2.88 6.77
N GLY A 23 -13.41 3.66 6.64
CA GLY A 23 -13.56 4.72 5.64
C GLY A 23 -14.62 4.38 4.59
N PRO A 24 -14.60 5.04 3.41
CA PRO A 24 -13.63 6.04 3.01
C PRO A 24 -13.77 7.35 3.79
N PHE A 25 -12.64 8.03 4.01
CA PHE A 25 -12.57 9.39 4.55
C PHE A 25 -12.15 10.36 3.45
N THR A 26 -12.52 11.64 3.57
CA THR A 26 -12.05 12.69 2.67
C THR A 26 -10.71 13.25 3.16
N LEU A 27 -9.71 13.28 2.27
CA LEU A 27 -8.39 13.87 2.55
C LEU A 27 -8.15 15.17 1.77
N TYR A 28 -8.65 15.19 0.54
CA TYR A 28 -8.61 16.32 -0.39
C TYR A 28 -9.98 16.49 -1.01
N GLN A 29 -10.33 17.71 -1.39
CA GLN A 29 -11.40 17.92 -2.35
C GLN A 29 -10.97 17.41 -3.75
N PRO A 30 -11.92 17.02 -4.63
CA PRO A 30 -11.60 16.47 -5.94
C PRO A 30 -10.73 17.37 -6.83
N ASP A 31 -10.89 18.69 -6.73
CA ASP A 31 -10.08 19.69 -7.42
C ASP A 31 -8.67 19.80 -6.84
N GLU A 32 -8.52 19.77 -5.51
CA GLU A 32 -7.22 19.80 -4.82
C GLU A 32 -6.35 18.59 -5.20
N VAL A 33 -6.91 17.38 -5.20
CA VAL A 33 -6.16 16.18 -5.59
C VAL A 33 -5.83 16.18 -7.08
N ALA A 34 -6.72 16.71 -7.92
CA ALA A 34 -6.48 16.83 -9.35
C ALA A 34 -5.32 17.81 -9.64
N GLU A 35 -5.29 18.95 -8.93
CA GLU A 35 -4.19 19.91 -9.02
C GLU A 35 -2.87 19.30 -8.53
N MET A 36 -2.89 18.62 -7.38
CA MET A 36 -1.72 17.93 -6.84
C MET A 36 -1.20 16.88 -7.84
N TYR A 37 -2.08 16.07 -8.42
CA TYR A 37 -1.70 15.07 -9.41
C TYR A 37 -1.16 15.71 -10.70
N GLY A 38 -1.73 16.83 -11.14
CA GLY A 38 -1.21 17.61 -12.27
C GLY A 38 0.25 18.04 -12.08
N LYS A 39 0.66 18.34 -10.83
CA LYS A 39 2.05 18.66 -10.47
C LYS A 39 2.92 17.42 -10.31
N VAL A 40 2.40 16.34 -9.71
CA VAL A 40 3.15 15.09 -9.46
C VAL A 40 3.42 14.32 -10.75
N ARG A 41 2.45 14.22 -11.65
CA ARG A 41 2.53 13.39 -12.87
C ARG A 41 3.78 13.65 -13.71
N PRO A 42 4.18 14.89 -14.06
CA PRO A 42 5.42 15.13 -14.81
C PRO A 42 6.67 14.73 -14.02
N GLN A 43 6.67 14.90 -12.68
CA GLN A 43 7.78 14.50 -11.81
C GLN A 43 7.95 12.98 -11.73
N LEU A 44 6.91 12.20 -12.05
CA LEU A 44 7.05 10.74 -12.09
C LEU A 44 8.01 10.26 -13.18
N PHE A 45 8.18 11.05 -14.26
CA PHE A 45 9.10 10.77 -15.37
C PHE A 45 10.54 11.25 -15.09
N ASP A 46 10.71 12.26 -14.23
CA ASP A 46 12.04 12.60 -13.72
C ASP A 46 12.42 11.60 -12.63
N ARG A 47 13.43 10.78 -12.91
CA ARG A 47 13.91 9.74 -12.01
C ARG A 47 15.31 10.04 -11.45
N THR A 48 15.81 11.27 -11.63
CA THR A 48 17.15 11.68 -11.18
C THR A 48 17.38 11.38 -9.70
N HIS A 49 16.34 11.60 -8.88
CA HIS A 49 16.36 11.36 -7.42
C HIS A 49 15.56 10.15 -6.98
N ALA A 50 15.05 9.31 -7.90
CA ALA A 50 14.23 8.16 -7.53
C ALA A 50 15.01 7.15 -6.66
N PRO A 51 14.34 6.46 -5.72
CA PRO A 51 14.99 5.54 -4.80
C PRO A 51 15.54 4.28 -5.50
N TYR A 52 14.94 3.90 -6.62
CA TYR A 52 15.30 2.70 -7.38
C TYR A 52 15.76 3.04 -8.79
N ASP A 53 16.96 2.56 -9.12
CA ASP A 53 17.48 2.58 -10.48
C ASP A 53 16.89 1.40 -11.27
N ALA A 54 15.88 1.70 -12.09
CA ALA A 54 15.17 0.72 -12.89
C ALA A 54 14.55 1.40 -14.12
N PRO A 55 14.43 0.67 -15.25
CA PRO A 55 13.70 1.15 -16.41
C PRO A 55 12.25 1.53 -16.06
N PRO A 56 11.67 2.62 -16.62
CA PRO A 56 10.33 3.11 -16.28
C PRO A 56 9.19 2.10 -16.43
N GLU A 57 9.36 1.08 -17.26
CA GLU A 57 8.38 0.03 -17.51
C GLU A 57 8.30 -1.02 -16.40
N VAL A 58 9.29 -1.09 -15.51
CA VAL A 58 9.33 -2.09 -14.44
C VAL A 58 8.51 -1.61 -13.25
N ALA A 59 7.65 -2.47 -12.69
CA ALA A 59 6.67 -2.09 -11.67
C ALA A 59 7.29 -1.49 -10.39
N ILE A 60 8.53 -1.85 -10.04
CA ILE A 60 9.27 -1.24 -8.91
C ILE A 60 9.36 0.29 -9.02
N THR A 61 9.27 0.86 -10.23
CA THR A 61 9.35 2.31 -10.43
C THR A 61 8.16 3.09 -9.87
N ASN A 62 7.07 2.38 -9.55
CA ASN A 62 5.91 2.91 -8.81
C ASN A 62 6.13 2.98 -7.30
N TYR A 63 7.22 2.39 -6.77
CA TYR A 63 7.49 2.34 -5.34
C TYR A 63 8.17 3.61 -4.86
N ASP A 64 7.86 3.96 -3.62
CA ASP A 64 8.62 4.88 -2.75
C ASP A 64 8.88 6.27 -3.32
N ARG A 65 8.00 6.72 -4.22
CA ARG A 65 8.07 8.07 -4.79
C ARG A 65 7.83 9.18 -3.77
N HIS A 66 7.37 8.85 -2.56
CA HIS A 66 7.37 9.77 -1.41
C HIS A 66 8.76 10.14 -0.92
N LEU A 67 9.81 9.41 -1.33
CA LEU A 67 11.19 9.73 -1.00
C LEU A 67 11.77 10.80 -1.92
N ASP A 68 11.27 11.01 -3.14
CA ASP A 68 11.84 11.97 -4.10
C ASP A 68 10.84 13.03 -4.60
N ILE A 69 9.54 12.90 -4.32
CA ILE A 69 8.53 13.87 -4.71
C ILE A 69 7.90 14.51 -3.47
N ASP A 70 8.22 15.78 -3.26
CA ASP A 70 7.77 16.62 -2.14
C ASP A 70 6.26 16.56 -1.83
N ALA A 71 5.41 16.53 -2.86
CA ALA A 71 3.96 16.43 -2.67
C ALA A 71 3.54 15.07 -2.09
N LEU A 72 4.23 13.99 -2.47
CA LEU A 72 4.03 12.65 -1.95
C LEU A 72 4.66 12.47 -0.57
N THR A 73 5.80 13.12 -0.31
CA THR A 73 6.34 13.26 1.05
C THR A 73 5.31 13.92 1.97
N ARG A 74 4.77 15.08 1.60
CA ARG A 74 3.72 15.74 2.41
C ARG A 74 2.46 14.89 2.56
N HIS A 75 2.10 14.09 1.55
CA HIS A 75 0.95 13.19 1.59
C HIS A 75 1.06 12.17 2.74
N VAL A 76 2.22 11.50 2.90
CA VAL A 76 2.37 10.47 3.95
C VAL A 76 2.32 11.05 5.38
N PHE A 77 2.57 12.36 5.52
CA PHE A 77 2.50 13.13 6.77
C PHE A 77 1.14 13.79 7.05
N ARG A 78 0.13 13.66 6.18
CA ARG A 78 -1.17 14.32 6.38
C ARG A 78 -1.78 13.92 7.73
N LYS A 79 -2.19 14.90 8.54
CA LYS A 79 -2.71 14.67 9.89
C LYS A 79 -3.97 13.80 9.87
N GLU A 80 -4.79 13.96 8.85
CA GLU A 80 -5.99 13.18 8.59
C GLU A 80 -5.69 11.69 8.42
N ILE A 81 -4.50 11.35 7.90
CA ILE A 81 -4.01 9.98 7.83
C ILE A 81 -3.35 9.59 9.16
N VAL A 82 -2.35 10.35 9.58
CA VAL A 82 -1.47 9.99 10.70
C VAL A 82 -2.23 9.86 12.02
N HIS A 83 -3.20 10.73 12.32
CA HIS A 83 -4.00 10.62 13.55
C HIS A 83 -4.82 9.31 13.59
N ARG A 84 -5.41 8.92 12.45
CA ARG A 84 -6.18 7.66 12.34
C ARG A 84 -5.26 6.45 12.44
N VAL A 85 -4.13 6.47 11.75
CA VAL A 85 -3.14 5.38 11.80
C VAL A 85 -2.56 5.23 13.21
N ARG A 86 -2.27 6.32 13.93
CA ARG A 86 -1.85 6.28 15.34
C ARG A 86 -2.91 5.68 16.27
N SER A 87 -4.19 5.88 15.95
CA SER A 87 -5.30 5.25 16.70
C SER A 87 -5.27 3.71 16.61
N ILE A 88 -4.59 3.15 15.60
CA ILE A 88 -4.46 1.72 15.34
C ILE A 88 -3.09 1.19 15.78
N LEU A 89 -2.00 1.87 15.40
CA LEU A 89 -0.62 1.39 15.54
C LEU A 89 0.09 1.87 16.81
N GLY A 90 -0.50 2.82 17.54
CA GLY A 90 0.11 3.46 18.70
C GLY A 90 0.92 4.72 18.35
N PRO A 91 1.78 5.19 19.27
CA PRO A 91 2.36 6.52 19.21
C PRO A 91 3.47 6.68 18.16
N ASP A 92 4.27 5.64 17.95
CA ASP A 92 5.43 5.64 17.06
C ASP A 92 5.09 4.94 15.75
N VAL A 93 5.01 5.70 14.67
CA VAL A 93 4.54 5.21 13.36
C VAL A 93 5.55 5.57 12.29
N ILE A 94 5.92 4.57 11.49
CA ILE A 94 6.75 4.74 10.31
C ILE A 94 5.94 4.43 9.04
N CYS A 95 6.08 5.28 8.03
CA CYS A 95 5.72 4.96 6.66
C CYS A 95 6.94 4.27 6.03
N TRP A 96 6.78 3.00 5.66
CA TRP A 96 7.90 2.20 5.15
C TRP A 96 7.82 1.95 3.64
N ARG A 97 6.64 2.14 3.04
CA ARG A 97 6.41 1.93 1.61
C ARG A 97 5.30 2.85 1.10
N THR A 98 5.48 3.39 -0.08
CA THR A 98 4.36 3.86 -0.91
C THR A 98 4.38 3.18 -2.27
N GLU A 99 3.22 3.06 -2.91
CA GLU A 99 3.13 2.44 -4.24
C GLU A 99 1.97 3.06 -5.04
N PHE A 100 2.24 3.45 -6.28
CA PHE A 100 1.18 3.79 -7.23
C PHE A 100 0.56 2.53 -7.83
N ILE A 101 -0.77 2.49 -7.84
CA ILE A 101 -1.56 1.40 -8.42
C ILE A 101 -2.41 1.95 -9.57
N PRO A 102 -1.85 2.08 -10.79
CA PRO A 102 -2.62 2.41 -11.97
C PRO A 102 -3.49 1.23 -12.42
N LYS A 103 -4.65 1.53 -13.00
CA LYS A 103 -5.45 0.63 -13.83
C LYS A 103 -5.91 1.38 -15.06
N TYR A 104 -5.27 1.12 -16.18
CA TYR A 104 -5.65 1.65 -17.49
C TYR A 104 -6.89 0.94 -18.04
N PRO A 105 -7.63 1.54 -18.98
CA PRO A 105 -8.70 0.87 -19.73
C PRO A 105 -8.25 -0.51 -20.24
N GLY A 106 -8.99 -1.56 -19.90
CA GLY A 106 -8.69 -2.94 -20.27
C GLY A 106 -7.78 -3.71 -19.31
N ASP A 107 -7.19 -3.06 -18.31
CA ASP A 107 -6.33 -3.74 -17.33
C ASP A 107 -7.12 -4.76 -16.49
N ALA A 108 -6.45 -5.87 -16.20
CA ALA A 108 -6.90 -6.88 -15.27
C ALA A 108 -7.16 -6.30 -13.87
N GLY A 109 -8.07 -6.90 -13.12
CA GLY A 109 -8.18 -6.70 -11.68
C GLY A 109 -6.92 -7.18 -10.97
N THR A 110 -6.60 -6.60 -9.82
CA THR A 110 -5.55 -7.17 -8.96
C THR A 110 -6.08 -8.47 -8.35
N ASP A 111 -5.25 -9.51 -8.29
CA ASP A 111 -5.57 -10.78 -7.64
C ASP A 111 -5.99 -10.58 -6.17
N TRP A 112 -6.78 -11.54 -5.67
CA TRP A 112 -7.01 -11.68 -4.23
C TRP A 112 -5.71 -12.03 -3.53
N HIS A 113 -5.38 -11.26 -2.49
CA HIS A 113 -4.15 -11.43 -1.73
C HIS A 113 -4.28 -10.94 -0.28
N GLN A 114 -3.32 -11.37 0.55
CA GLN A 114 -3.06 -10.92 1.91
C GLN A 114 -1.55 -10.86 2.08
N ALA A 115 -1.01 -9.78 2.65
CA ALA A 115 0.43 -9.66 2.92
C ALA A 115 0.66 -9.44 4.42
N ASP A 116 1.53 -10.25 5.01
CA ASP A 116 1.95 -10.15 6.41
C ASP A 116 3.43 -9.69 6.47
N THR A 117 4.30 -10.54 5.96
CA THR A 117 5.74 -10.31 5.91
C THR A 117 6.18 -9.50 4.69
N PHE A 118 5.29 -9.32 3.71
CA PHE A 118 5.59 -8.75 2.39
C PHE A 118 6.68 -9.54 1.63
N GLY A 119 6.87 -10.82 1.96
CA GLY A 119 7.83 -11.70 1.31
C GLY A 119 7.35 -12.33 0.01
N HIS A 120 6.10 -12.10 -0.39
CA HIS A 120 5.41 -12.76 -1.51
C HIS A 120 6.22 -12.81 -2.83
N GLY A 121 7.02 -11.78 -3.15
CA GLY A 121 7.83 -11.78 -4.37
C GLY A 121 9.10 -12.62 -4.33
N SER A 122 9.70 -12.84 -3.15
CA SER A 122 11.05 -13.43 -3.01
C SER A 122 11.16 -14.59 -2.02
N GLY A 123 10.10 -14.86 -1.25
CA GLY A 123 10.12 -15.79 -0.12
C GLY A 123 10.75 -15.22 1.15
N LYS A 124 11.36 -14.02 1.10
CA LYS A 124 12.06 -13.40 2.24
C LYS A 124 11.24 -12.27 2.87
N PRO A 125 11.02 -12.26 4.20
CA PRO A 125 10.32 -11.18 4.87
C PRO A 125 10.94 -9.80 4.62
N GLN A 126 10.11 -8.83 4.26
CA GLN A 126 10.48 -7.42 4.20
C GLN A 126 10.02 -6.67 5.46
N LEU A 127 9.02 -7.21 6.16
CA LEU A 127 8.62 -6.77 7.49
C LEU A 127 8.78 -7.93 8.47
N LEU A 128 9.31 -7.61 9.64
CA LEU A 128 9.41 -8.55 10.75
C LEU A 128 8.93 -7.87 12.04
N TRP A 129 7.77 -8.33 12.52
CA TRP A 129 7.22 -7.95 13.81
C TRP A 129 7.96 -8.66 14.96
N PRO A 130 7.97 -8.10 16.18
CA PRO A 130 8.52 -8.80 17.36
C PRO A 130 7.86 -10.17 17.56
N GLU A 131 8.66 -11.21 17.82
CA GLU A 131 8.18 -12.61 17.92
C GLU A 131 7.11 -12.84 18.99
N ASN A 132 7.03 -11.95 19.98
CA ASN A 132 6.07 -12.02 21.09
C ASN A 132 4.74 -11.30 20.82
N GLU A 133 4.51 -10.80 19.60
CA GLU A 133 3.27 -10.15 19.20
C GLU A 133 2.44 -11.03 18.26
N GLU A 134 1.14 -11.09 18.50
CA GLU A 134 0.19 -11.84 17.66
C GLU A 134 -0.16 -11.10 16.35
N PHE A 135 0.24 -9.83 16.23
CA PHE A 135 -0.12 -8.98 15.10
C PHE A 135 1.01 -8.91 14.07
N GLY A 136 0.65 -9.01 12.80
CA GLY A 136 1.54 -8.94 11.64
C GLY A 136 1.07 -7.94 10.58
N GLY A 137 1.75 -7.88 9.44
CA GLY A 137 1.36 -7.03 8.32
C GLY A 137 1.64 -5.54 8.49
N ALA A 138 0.91 -4.72 7.73
CA ALA A 138 0.96 -3.27 7.74
C ALA A 138 -0.46 -2.69 7.68
N ILE A 139 -0.57 -1.42 8.06
CA ILE A 139 -1.78 -0.62 7.82
C ILE A 139 -1.61 0.10 6.48
N ASN A 140 -2.44 -0.28 5.52
CA ASN A 140 -2.49 0.33 4.21
C ASN A 140 -3.48 1.49 4.22
N VAL A 141 -3.05 2.63 3.70
CA VAL A 141 -3.89 3.79 3.43
C VAL A 141 -3.91 3.97 1.92
N TRP A 142 -5.01 3.58 1.29
CA TRP A 142 -5.17 3.70 -0.16
C TRP A 142 -5.98 4.95 -0.48
N THR A 143 -5.34 5.90 -1.15
CA THR A 143 -5.95 7.17 -1.57
C THR A 143 -6.29 7.11 -3.06
N GLY A 144 -7.55 7.40 -3.40
CA GLY A 144 -7.96 7.57 -4.79
C GLY A 144 -7.45 8.89 -5.33
N ILE A 145 -6.46 8.85 -6.22
CA ILE A 145 -5.99 10.04 -6.95
C ILE A 145 -6.98 10.42 -8.05
N THR A 146 -7.66 9.42 -8.61
CA THR A 146 -8.85 9.59 -9.45
C THR A 146 -10.05 8.88 -8.82
N ASP A 147 -11.26 9.12 -9.33
CA ASP A 147 -12.46 8.39 -8.92
C ASP A 147 -12.22 6.87 -9.06
N ALA A 148 -12.58 6.12 -8.02
CA ALA A 148 -12.57 4.67 -8.01
C ALA A 148 -14.01 4.16 -8.03
N THR A 149 -14.37 3.50 -9.12
CA THR A 149 -15.69 2.94 -9.39
C THR A 149 -15.54 1.46 -9.74
N GLU A 150 -16.61 0.69 -9.65
CA GLU A 150 -16.56 -0.72 -10.07
C GLU A 150 -16.11 -0.86 -11.53
N ALA A 151 -16.62 0.02 -12.41
CA ALA A 151 -16.32 -0.02 -13.84
C ALA A 151 -14.84 0.24 -14.17
N ASN A 152 -14.15 1.11 -13.42
CA ASN A 152 -12.72 1.40 -13.63
C ASN A 152 -11.78 0.66 -12.66
N GLY A 153 -12.29 -0.35 -11.97
CA GLY A 153 -11.47 -1.24 -11.17
C GLY A 153 -11.16 -0.74 -9.76
N CYS A 154 -12.19 -0.33 -8.99
CA CYS A 154 -12.05 -0.05 -7.56
C CYS A 154 -11.60 -1.30 -6.78
N MET A 155 -11.14 -1.08 -5.54
CA MET A 155 -10.80 -2.20 -4.65
C MET A 155 -12.05 -2.99 -4.24
N GLN A 156 -11.83 -4.24 -3.84
CA GLN A 156 -12.81 -5.10 -3.20
C GLN A 156 -12.19 -5.70 -1.94
N PHE A 157 -12.97 -5.83 -0.88
CA PHE A 157 -12.55 -6.45 0.38
C PHE A 157 -13.49 -7.59 0.77
N ILE A 158 -12.99 -8.62 1.46
CA ILE A 158 -13.83 -9.58 2.18
C ILE A 158 -13.74 -9.22 3.68
N PRO A 159 -14.77 -8.61 4.28
CA PRO A 159 -14.72 -8.13 5.66
C PRO A 159 -14.38 -9.24 6.66
N GLY A 160 -13.59 -8.90 7.69
CA GLY A 160 -13.21 -9.82 8.78
C GLY A 160 -12.15 -10.87 8.43
N SER A 161 -11.80 -11.02 7.15
CA SER A 161 -10.83 -12.03 6.68
C SER A 161 -9.38 -11.79 7.12
N HIS A 162 -9.06 -10.60 7.63
CA HIS A 162 -7.72 -10.24 8.13
C HIS A 162 -7.24 -11.09 9.32
N ARG A 163 -8.14 -11.84 9.96
CA ARG A 163 -7.85 -12.69 11.12
C ARG A 163 -7.19 -14.02 10.75
N THR A 164 -7.18 -14.39 9.48
CA THR A 164 -6.65 -15.68 9.03
C THR A 164 -5.96 -15.54 7.69
N MET A 165 -4.67 -15.86 7.65
CA MET A 165 -3.89 -15.89 6.42
C MET A 165 -4.17 -17.16 5.60
N ASN A 166 -4.61 -16.98 4.37
CA ASN A 166 -4.84 -18.06 3.39
C ASN A 166 -3.63 -18.29 2.47
N TYR A 167 -2.63 -17.42 2.54
CA TYR A 167 -1.42 -17.43 1.70
C TYR A 167 -0.17 -17.62 2.56
N ASP A 168 0.83 -18.29 2.00
CA ASP A 168 2.16 -18.50 2.59
C ASP A 168 3.20 -17.76 1.75
N GLU A 169 3.63 -16.59 2.23
CA GLU A 169 4.59 -15.73 1.54
C GLU A 169 6.01 -16.31 1.50
N SER A 170 6.32 -17.33 2.32
CA SER A 170 7.66 -17.95 2.35
C SER A 170 7.97 -18.77 1.11
N LEU A 171 6.93 -19.14 0.35
CA LEU A 171 7.06 -19.86 -0.92
C LEU A 171 7.71 -18.99 -2.02
N GLY A 172 7.50 -17.68 -1.96
CA GLY A 172 7.79 -16.79 -3.08
C GLY A 172 6.94 -17.09 -4.33
N MET A 173 7.07 -16.27 -5.36
CA MET A 173 6.37 -16.47 -6.64
C MET A 173 7.34 -16.35 -7.81
N ASP A 174 7.11 -17.14 -8.85
CA ASP A 174 7.80 -16.99 -10.13
C ASP A 174 7.28 -15.75 -10.86
N TYR A 175 8.20 -14.95 -11.41
CA TYR A 175 7.84 -13.80 -12.25
C TYR A 175 7.81 -14.20 -13.72
N ASP A 176 6.60 -14.32 -14.28
CA ASP A 176 6.38 -14.60 -15.71
C ASP A 176 5.16 -13.82 -16.24
N PRO A 177 5.34 -12.54 -16.60
CA PRO A 177 4.24 -11.71 -17.07
C PRO A 177 3.58 -12.23 -18.35
N ALA A 178 4.28 -13.03 -19.16
CA ALA A 178 3.71 -13.62 -20.36
C ALA A 178 2.78 -14.79 -20.00
N ALA A 179 3.20 -15.68 -19.10
CA ALA A 179 2.42 -16.85 -18.68
C ALA A 179 1.20 -16.50 -17.81
N TYR A 180 1.25 -15.37 -17.09
CA TYR A 180 0.17 -14.95 -16.18
C TYR A 180 -0.83 -13.95 -16.79
N LYS A 181 -0.57 -13.45 -18.01
CA LYS A 181 -1.48 -12.51 -18.68
C LYS A 181 -2.79 -13.19 -19.10
N GLY A 182 -3.91 -12.47 -18.98
CA GLY A 182 -5.19 -12.90 -19.55
C GLY A 182 -5.97 -13.92 -18.73
N ARG A 183 -5.53 -14.27 -17.51
CA ARG A 183 -6.17 -15.29 -16.67
C ARG A 183 -7.50 -14.82 -16.12
N ILE A 184 -8.51 -15.68 -16.23
CA ILE A 184 -9.83 -15.47 -15.61
C ILE A 184 -9.88 -16.24 -14.29
N LYS A 185 -10.12 -15.55 -13.18
CA LYS A 185 -10.22 -16.10 -11.83
C LYS A 185 -11.48 -15.52 -11.16
N GLY A 186 -12.32 -16.39 -10.62
CA GLY A 186 -13.60 -15.96 -10.03
C GLY A 186 -14.53 -15.22 -11.01
N GLY A 187 -14.43 -15.52 -12.32
CA GLY A 187 -15.21 -14.83 -13.36
C GLY A 187 -14.66 -13.48 -13.81
N HIS A 188 -13.52 -13.03 -13.26
CA HIS A 188 -12.89 -11.75 -13.61
C HIS A 188 -11.50 -11.97 -14.21
N LEU A 189 -11.11 -11.10 -15.14
CA LEU A 189 -9.72 -10.98 -15.56
C LEU A 189 -8.89 -10.47 -14.37
N ARG A 190 -7.98 -11.29 -13.84
CA ARG A 190 -7.16 -10.94 -12.67
C ARG A 190 -5.68 -11.33 -12.86
N GLY A 191 -4.81 -10.60 -12.19
CA GLY A 191 -3.38 -10.92 -12.09
C GLY A 191 -2.67 -10.05 -11.04
N PHE A 192 -1.39 -10.31 -10.82
CA PHE A 192 -0.60 -9.61 -9.82
C PHE A 192 0.75 -9.14 -10.38
N LEU A 193 0.73 -8.11 -11.24
CA LEU A 193 1.95 -7.45 -11.73
C LEU A 193 3.03 -8.41 -12.30
N GLY A 194 2.62 -9.42 -13.07
CA GLY A 194 3.52 -10.43 -13.62
C GLY A 194 3.72 -11.67 -12.76
N TYR A 195 2.98 -11.78 -11.66
CA TYR A 195 2.84 -12.96 -10.80
C TYR A 195 1.40 -13.50 -10.83
N ASP A 196 1.22 -14.68 -10.22
CA ASP A 196 -0.09 -15.26 -9.88
C ASP A 196 -0.15 -15.53 -8.37
N TYR A 197 -0.95 -14.74 -7.64
CA TYR A 197 -1.00 -14.85 -6.18
C TYR A 197 -1.60 -16.18 -5.68
N THR A 198 -2.23 -16.96 -6.57
CA THR A 198 -2.71 -18.31 -6.23
C THR A 198 -1.56 -19.29 -5.98
N ASP A 199 -0.36 -19.00 -6.48
CA ASP A 199 0.86 -19.77 -6.23
C ASP A 199 1.22 -19.77 -4.73
N LEU A 200 0.77 -18.76 -3.98
CA LEU A 200 0.98 -18.65 -2.53
C LEU A 200 -0.13 -19.28 -1.68
N GLN A 201 -1.23 -19.78 -2.25
CA GLN A 201 -2.30 -20.37 -1.45
C GLN A 201 -1.79 -21.57 -0.62
N LYS A 202 -2.13 -21.57 0.68
CA LYS A 202 -1.83 -22.68 1.61
C LYS A 202 -2.57 -23.95 1.22
N ASP A 203 -3.85 -23.83 0.84
CA ASP A 203 -4.66 -24.91 0.28
C ASP A 203 -4.97 -24.59 -1.19
N LYS A 204 -4.48 -25.44 -2.11
CA LYS A 204 -4.67 -25.26 -3.56
C LYS A 204 -6.11 -25.51 -4.03
N ASN A 205 -6.95 -26.11 -3.19
CA ASN A 205 -8.38 -26.29 -3.49
C ASN A 205 -9.24 -25.17 -2.88
N TRP A 206 -8.65 -24.30 -2.06
CA TRP A 206 -9.36 -23.17 -1.48
C TRP A 206 -9.51 -22.03 -2.49
N SER A 207 -10.62 -21.33 -2.42
CA SER A 207 -10.88 -20.11 -3.20
C SER A 207 -11.43 -19.00 -2.31
N PRO A 208 -11.10 -17.73 -2.57
CA PRO A 208 -11.72 -16.59 -1.90
C PRO A 208 -13.25 -16.64 -1.98
N ASP A 209 -13.93 -16.31 -0.88
CA ASP A 209 -15.40 -16.16 -0.89
C ASP A 209 -15.78 -14.82 -1.54
N GLU A 210 -15.74 -14.77 -2.87
CA GLU A 210 -16.07 -13.56 -3.64
C GLU A 210 -17.52 -13.10 -3.45
N LYS A 211 -18.42 -13.96 -2.93
CA LYS A 211 -19.81 -13.56 -2.63
C LYS A 211 -19.89 -12.66 -1.39
N ALA A 212 -18.93 -12.78 -0.48
CA ALA A 212 -18.79 -11.90 0.67
C ALA A 212 -17.99 -10.62 0.36
N ALA A 213 -17.49 -10.47 -0.87
CA ALA A 213 -16.71 -9.31 -1.26
C ALA A 213 -17.58 -8.04 -1.37
N VAL A 214 -17.07 -6.94 -0.83
CA VAL A 214 -17.69 -5.62 -0.91
C VAL A 214 -16.82 -4.68 -1.76
N PRO A 215 -17.40 -3.99 -2.78
CA PRO A 215 -16.66 -3.00 -3.56
C PRO A 215 -16.44 -1.72 -2.75
N ILE A 216 -15.27 -1.12 -2.90
CA ILE A 216 -14.89 0.13 -2.23
C ILE A 216 -14.85 1.25 -3.25
N THR A 217 -16.01 1.83 -3.54
CA THR A 217 -16.13 2.98 -4.45
C THR A 217 -15.78 4.28 -3.73
N MET A 218 -15.00 5.13 -4.38
CA MET A 218 -14.46 6.35 -3.77
C MET A 218 -14.42 7.49 -4.79
N LYS A 219 -14.63 8.72 -4.31
CA LYS A 219 -14.31 9.92 -5.07
C LYS A 219 -12.83 10.24 -4.99
N ALA A 220 -12.30 10.89 -6.02
CA ALA A 220 -10.95 11.41 -6.01
C ALA A 220 -10.72 12.26 -4.75
N GLY A 221 -9.60 12.02 -4.06
CA GLY A 221 -9.24 12.70 -2.83
C GLY A 221 -9.72 12.00 -1.55
N GLN A 222 -10.50 10.92 -1.68
CA GLN A 222 -10.82 10.06 -0.54
C GLN A 222 -9.77 8.97 -0.32
N PHE A 223 -9.70 8.45 0.90
CA PHE A 223 -8.85 7.30 1.26
C PHE A 223 -9.59 6.28 2.12
N VAL A 224 -9.18 5.01 2.03
CA VAL A 224 -9.62 3.93 2.90
C VAL A 224 -8.42 3.35 3.63
N ILE A 225 -8.60 3.01 4.91
CA ILE A 225 -7.58 2.38 5.74
C ILE A 225 -7.92 0.89 5.89
N PHE A 226 -6.97 -0.01 5.70
CA PHE A 226 -7.19 -1.45 5.86
C PHE A 226 -5.92 -2.18 6.28
N ARG A 227 -6.07 -3.31 6.97
CA ARG A 227 -4.95 -4.21 7.30
C ARG A 227 -4.47 -4.90 6.02
N SER A 228 -3.17 -4.98 5.78
CA SER A 228 -2.61 -5.69 4.60
C SER A 228 -2.96 -7.17 4.58
N MET A 229 -3.23 -7.75 5.76
CA MET A 229 -3.71 -9.11 5.91
C MET A 229 -5.20 -9.28 5.56
N LEU A 230 -5.98 -8.20 5.36
CA LEU A 230 -7.36 -8.32 4.86
C LEU A 230 -7.35 -8.90 3.45
N MET A 231 -8.23 -9.84 3.13
CA MET A 231 -8.44 -10.26 1.75
C MET A 231 -8.87 -9.05 0.93
N HIS A 232 -8.01 -8.66 -0.01
CA HIS A 232 -8.28 -7.55 -0.90
C HIS A 232 -7.88 -7.85 -2.33
N ALA A 233 -8.59 -7.23 -3.25
CA ALA A 233 -8.40 -7.32 -4.70
C ALA A 233 -8.82 -6.01 -5.36
N SER A 234 -8.82 -5.95 -6.69
CA SER A 234 -9.57 -4.92 -7.41
C SER A 234 -10.37 -5.55 -8.55
N LEU A 235 -11.45 -4.89 -8.94
CA LEU A 235 -12.13 -5.22 -10.20
C LEU A 235 -11.22 -4.88 -11.40
N PRO A 236 -11.45 -5.51 -12.58
CA PRO A 236 -10.83 -5.08 -13.83
C PRO A 236 -11.35 -3.71 -14.27
N ASN A 237 -10.55 -2.98 -15.05
CA ASN A 237 -11.00 -1.75 -15.66
C ASN A 237 -11.67 -2.05 -17.01
N THR A 238 -12.99 -1.97 -17.03
CA THR A 238 -13.84 -2.23 -18.21
C THR A 238 -14.22 -0.96 -18.97
N THR A 239 -13.77 0.21 -18.51
CA THR A 239 -13.98 1.48 -19.22
C THR A 239 -13.13 1.55 -20.49
N GLN A 240 -13.45 2.51 -21.37
CA GLN A 240 -12.72 2.73 -22.62
C GLN A 240 -11.71 3.88 -22.53
N ASP A 241 -11.94 4.84 -21.61
CA ASP A 241 -11.26 6.14 -21.60
C ASP A 241 -10.83 6.62 -20.20
N LYS A 242 -11.13 5.86 -19.14
CA LYS A 242 -10.88 6.28 -17.75
C LYS A 242 -9.87 5.38 -17.05
N MET A 243 -8.66 5.89 -16.86
CA MET A 243 -7.70 5.29 -15.94
C MET A 243 -8.13 5.50 -14.48
N ARG A 244 -7.99 4.48 -13.64
CA ARG A 244 -8.02 4.61 -12.18
C ARG A 244 -6.60 4.71 -11.65
N LEU A 245 -6.33 5.66 -10.76
CA LEU A 245 -5.06 5.76 -10.07
C LEU A 245 -5.28 5.79 -8.56
N GLY A 246 -4.65 4.82 -7.89
CA GLY A 246 -4.51 4.82 -6.44
C GLY A 246 -3.07 5.08 -6.03
N LEU A 247 -2.89 5.68 -4.85
CA LEU A 247 -1.64 5.70 -4.12
C LEU A 247 -1.85 4.98 -2.79
N VAL A 248 -1.11 3.91 -2.55
CA VAL A 248 -1.09 3.28 -1.22
C VAL A 248 0.12 3.76 -0.45
N ALA A 249 -0.07 4.18 0.80
CA ALA A 249 0.98 4.38 1.79
C ALA A 249 0.83 3.31 2.87
N ARG A 250 1.93 2.68 3.26
CA ARG A 250 1.95 1.54 4.18
C ARG A 250 2.68 1.92 5.46
N TYR A 251 1.99 1.70 6.58
CA TYR A 251 2.45 2.12 7.89
C TYR A 251 2.60 0.92 8.81
N VAL A 252 3.64 0.96 9.65
CA VAL A 252 3.88 0.00 10.74
C VAL A 252 4.32 0.75 11.99
N PRO A 253 4.21 0.15 13.19
CA PRO A 253 4.81 0.72 14.39
C PRO A 253 6.32 0.85 14.25
N GLY A 254 6.92 1.85 14.91
CA GLY A 254 8.36 2.10 14.83
C GLY A 254 9.24 0.92 15.25
N ARG A 255 8.72 -0.02 16.07
CA ARG A 255 9.42 -1.23 16.51
C ARG A 255 9.52 -2.35 15.47
N VAL A 256 8.75 -2.28 14.38
CA VAL A 256 8.80 -3.31 13.31
C VAL A 256 10.09 -3.13 12.51
N ARG A 257 10.81 -4.24 12.28
CA ARG A 257 12.02 -4.25 11.46
C ARG A 257 11.64 -4.24 9.98
N VAL A 258 12.22 -3.33 9.20
CA VAL A 258 11.97 -3.17 7.76
C VAL A 258 13.23 -3.56 6.99
N TYR A 259 13.05 -4.42 5.98
CA TYR A 259 14.11 -5.09 5.23
C TYR A 259 15.21 -5.67 6.13
N PRO A 260 14.87 -6.56 7.08
CA PRO A 260 15.87 -7.15 7.97
C PRO A 260 16.93 -7.90 7.14
N ASP A 261 18.20 -7.63 7.44
CA ASP A 261 19.35 -8.42 6.97
C ASP A 261 19.50 -8.46 5.43
N THR A 262 19.07 -7.40 4.71
CA THR A 262 19.24 -7.26 3.26
C THR A 262 19.55 -5.82 2.85
N ASP A 263 20.35 -5.67 1.78
CA ASP A 263 20.61 -4.41 1.07
C ASP A 263 19.82 -4.29 -0.23
N PHE A 264 18.98 -5.28 -0.55
CA PHE A 264 18.26 -5.37 -1.81
C PHE A 264 16.80 -5.77 -1.61
N VAL A 265 15.94 -5.28 -2.50
CA VAL A 265 14.57 -5.78 -2.70
C VAL A 265 14.52 -6.59 -4.00
N LYS A 266 13.95 -7.79 -3.94
CA LYS A 266 13.81 -8.70 -5.09
C LYS A 266 12.34 -8.84 -5.45
N GLU A 267 11.90 -8.15 -6.48
CA GLU A 267 10.53 -8.14 -6.97
C GLU A 267 10.51 -7.86 -8.48
N PHE A 268 9.39 -8.17 -9.13
CA PHE A 268 9.12 -7.90 -10.55
C PHE A 268 10.21 -8.41 -11.51
N GLY A 269 10.82 -9.55 -11.17
CA GLY A 269 11.90 -10.17 -11.95
C GLY A 269 13.26 -9.47 -11.84
N GLY A 270 13.41 -8.50 -10.94
CA GLY A 270 14.66 -7.78 -10.70
C GLY A 270 15.13 -7.82 -9.25
N GLU A 271 16.32 -7.27 -9.05
CA GLU A 271 16.94 -7.04 -7.74
C GLU A 271 17.40 -5.58 -7.70
N TYR A 272 16.94 -4.81 -6.70
CA TYR A 272 17.14 -3.36 -6.63
C TYR A 272 17.79 -2.99 -5.30
N SER A 273 18.82 -2.12 -5.37
CA SER A 273 19.53 -1.64 -4.18
C SER A 273 18.61 -0.79 -3.28
N LEU A 274 18.78 -0.95 -1.97
CA LEU A 274 18.15 -0.16 -0.91
C LEU A 274 19.06 0.97 -0.40
N ASP A 275 20.13 1.34 -1.11
CA ASP A 275 21.08 2.39 -0.68
C ASP A 275 20.43 3.76 -0.53
N LYS A 276 19.41 4.06 -1.34
CA LYS A 276 18.62 5.30 -1.29
C LYS A 276 17.32 5.14 -0.50
N PHE A 277 17.02 3.94 -0.01
CA PHE A 277 15.81 3.66 0.74
C PHE A 277 16.00 4.06 2.22
N GLY A 278 14.95 4.62 2.80
CA GLY A 278 14.82 4.78 4.24
C GLY A 278 13.35 4.86 4.65
N VAL A 279 13.04 4.36 5.84
CA VAL A 279 11.72 4.52 6.44
C VAL A 279 11.54 5.97 6.88
N VAL A 280 10.31 6.46 6.78
CA VAL A 280 9.93 7.83 7.17
C VAL A 280 9.14 7.77 8.47
N GLN A 281 9.70 8.31 9.55
CA GLN A 281 8.98 8.44 10.81
C GLN A 281 7.93 9.55 10.71
N VAL A 282 6.66 9.16 10.64
CA VAL A 282 5.54 10.11 10.47
C VAL A 282 4.96 10.57 11.81
N ALA A 283 5.14 9.77 12.88
CA ALA A 283 4.75 10.13 14.23
C ALA A 283 5.63 9.49 15.31
N GLY A 284 5.67 10.14 16.47
CA GLY A 284 6.42 9.67 17.63
C GLY A 284 7.92 9.98 17.53
N THR A 285 8.71 9.29 18.36
CA THR A 285 10.15 9.53 18.51
C THR A 285 10.99 8.25 18.48
N TYR A 286 10.37 7.08 18.46
CA TYR A 286 11.06 5.80 18.42
C TYR A 286 10.95 5.11 17.06
N THR A 287 12.06 4.59 16.58
CA THR A 287 12.14 3.61 15.48
C THR A 287 13.22 2.59 15.85
N HIS A 288 13.00 1.32 15.51
CA HIS A 288 13.95 0.24 15.78
C HIS A 288 15.33 0.56 15.19
N GLU A 289 16.39 0.30 15.96
CA GLU A 289 17.76 0.73 15.65
C GLU A 289 18.33 0.15 14.35
N THR A 290 17.80 -0.99 13.89
CA THR A 290 18.22 -1.61 12.63
C THR A 290 17.58 -0.99 11.39
N ASN A 291 16.53 -0.16 11.54
CA ASN A 291 15.87 0.46 10.40
C ASN A 291 16.70 1.65 9.90
N ARG A 292 16.86 1.74 8.58
CA ARG A 292 17.42 2.93 7.92
C ARG A 292 16.38 4.03 7.98
N VAL A 293 16.53 5.00 8.87
CA VAL A 293 15.61 6.14 8.97
C VAL A 293 16.11 7.28 8.12
N THR A 294 15.23 7.90 7.34
CA THR A 294 15.53 9.16 6.66
C THR A 294 14.75 10.33 7.26
N SER A 295 15.44 11.44 7.51
CA SER A 295 14.86 12.71 7.96
C SER A 295 14.82 13.76 6.84
N ARG A 296 15.31 13.43 5.64
CA ARG A 296 15.31 14.33 4.48
C ARG A 296 15.04 13.55 3.20
N SER A 297 14.10 14.01 2.38
CA SER A 297 13.80 13.38 1.10
C SER A 297 15.02 13.43 0.17
N LEU A 298 15.06 12.58 -0.84
CA LEU A 298 16.05 12.54 -1.91
C LEU A 298 16.04 13.82 -2.77
N SER A 299 14.92 14.56 -2.77
CA SER A 299 14.79 15.91 -3.35
C SER A 299 15.26 17.02 -2.40
N GLY A 300 15.58 16.71 -1.14
CA GLY A 300 16.12 17.65 -0.16
C GLY A 300 15.09 18.34 0.74
N MET A 301 13.85 17.88 0.81
CA MET A 301 12.83 18.33 1.77
C MET A 301 13.09 17.72 3.16
N ASP A 302 13.15 18.56 4.19
CA ASP A 302 13.22 18.08 5.57
C ASP A 302 11.89 17.46 6.03
N MET A 303 11.97 16.34 6.74
CA MET A 303 10.83 15.59 7.26
C MET A 303 10.84 15.63 8.79
N ALA A 304 9.72 16.04 9.38
CA ALA A 304 9.57 16.16 10.83
C ALA A 304 8.38 15.31 11.33
N PRO A 305 8.60 14.32 12.20
CA PRO A 305 7.53 13.52 12.79
C PRO A 305 6.52 14.36 13.57
N LEU A 306 5.25 13.93 13.53
CA LEU A 306 4.24 14.45 14.44
C LEU A 306 4.47 13.89 15.86
N VAL A 307 4.97 14.73 16.77
CA VAL A 307 5.27 14.35 18.16
C VAL A 307 4.12 14.57 19.14
N SER A 308 3.22 15.53 18.90
CA SER A 308 2.00 15.71 19.69
C SER A 308 0.78 15.14 18.96
N LEU A 309 -0.35 14.95 19.65
CA LEU A 309 -1.64 14.92 18.95
C LEU A 309 -2.06 16.34 18.54
#